data_AF-A0A519HS50-F1
#
_entry.id   AF-A0A519HS50-F1
#
_cell.length_a   1.000
_cell.length_b   1.000
_cell.length_c   1.000
_cell.angle_alpha   90.00
_cell.angle_beta   90.00
_cell.angle_gamma   90.00
#
_symmetry.space_group_name_H-M   'P 1'
#
loop_
_entity.id
_entity.type
_entity.pdbx_description
1 polymer ?
#
loop_
_entity_poly.entity_id
_entity_poly.type
_entity_poly.pdbx_seq_one_letter_code
_entity_poly.pdbx_strand_id
1 'polypeptide(L)'
;MKLLRLIVMLAVLGYAGWLAWPFISPLVEGSAAAARAGSVLPAGEAFGVLPVWALWVGAIGLYVIAALMLGAGNTRAAIAYFLGFAADVALRLAMNGQGEVSARSAGPTTMAAPEVVQGLPVEPVWIVLGALFLLGVLVMIASRRIRRKRTAGQLNF
;
A
#
# COMPACT_ATOMS: atom_id res chain seq x y z
N MET A 1 -22.14 6.45 7.52
CA MET A 1 -21.11 6.78 6.49
C MET A 1 -19.79 7.27 7.08
N LYS A 2 -19.78 8.07 8.16
CA LYS A 2 -18.53 8.48 8.83
C LYS A 2 -17.74 7.26 9.34
N LEU A 3 -18.43 6.28 9.92
CA LEU A 3 -17.84 5.02 10.37
C LEU A 3 -17.20 4.21 9.24
N LEU A 4 -17.93 3.93 8.15
CA LEU A 4 -17.38 3.24 6.97
C LEU A 4 -16.13 3.95 6.42
N ARG A 5 -16.19 5.27 6.27
CA ARG A 5 -15.05 6.07 5.80
C ARG A 5 -13.85 5.97 6.75
N LEU A 6 -14.09 6.00 8.06
CA LEU A 6 -13.06 5.86 9.08
C LEU A 6 -12.44 4.45 9.07
N ILE A 7 -13.26 3.41 8.94
CA ILE A 7 -12.80 2.03 8.81
C ILE A 7 -11.94 1.85 7.57
N VAL A 8 -12.40 2.33 6.40
CA VAL A 8 -11.62 2.24 5.15
C VAL A 8 -10.33 3.05 5.25
N MET A 9 -10.37 4.25 5.83
CA MET A 9 -9.18 5.06 6.08
C MET A 9 -8.16 4.32 6.96
N LEU A 10 -8.61 3.73 8.07
CA LEU A 10 -7.75 2.97 8.97
C LEU A 10 -7.18 1.71 8.30
N ALA A 11 -7.97 1.03 7.46
CA ALA A 11 -7.48 -0.12 6.70
C ALA A 11 -6.36 0.28 5.71
N VAL A 12 -6.52 1.39 5.00
CA VAL A 12 -5.48 1.91 4.09
C VAL A 12 -4.23 2.34 4.87
N LEU A 13 -4.38 3.01 6.02
CA LEU A 13 -3.25 3.36 6.88
C LEU A 13 -2.55 2.14 7.47
N GLY A 14 -3.30 1.13 7.90
CA GLY A 14 -2.75 -0.12 8.39
C GLY A 14 -1.92 -0.82 7.32
N TYR A 15 -2.41 -0.84 6.07
CA TYR A 15 -1.65 -1.38 4.95
C TYR A 15 -0.40 -0.55 4.62
N ALA A 16 -0.51 0.78 4.61
CA ALA A 16 0.64 1.66 4.40
C ALA A 16 1.70 1.49 5.50
N GLY A 17 1.27 1.34 6.76
CA GLY A 17 2.14 1.07 7.89
C GLY A 17 2.80 -0.30 7.79
N TRP A 18 2.08 -1.31 7.31
CA TRP A 18 2.65 -2.64 7.04
C TRP A 18 3.70 -2.60 5.92
N LEU A 19 3.45 -1.87 4.83
CA LEU A 19 4.43 -1.61 3.78
C LEU A 19 5.66 -0.84 4.29
N ALA A 20 5.45 0.14 5.18
CA ALA A 20 6.52 0.94 5.77
C ALA A 20 7.27 0.24 6.91
N TRP A 21 6.78 -0.92 7.38
CA TRP A 21 7.31 -1.60 8.56
C TRP A 21 8.82 -1.85 8.52
N PRO A 22 9.46 -2.26 7.40
CA PRO A 22 10.91 -2.48 7.38
C PRO A 22 11.75 -1.23 7.64
N PHE A 23 11.17 -0.04 7.47
CA PHE A 23 11.82 1.23 7.85
C PHE A 23 11.61 1.57 9.32
N ILE A 24 10.50 1.12 9.90
CA ILE A 24 10.08 1.44 11.26
C ILE A 24 10.67 0.44 12.26
N SER A 25 10.70 -0.86 11.94
CA SER A 25 11.14 -1.92 12.85
C SER A 25 12.57 -1.72 13.39
N PRO A 26 13.57 -1.28 12.60
CA PRO A 26 14.91 -1.06 13.13
C PRO A 26 14.97 0.06 14.17
N LEU A 27 14.06 1.04 14.10
CA LEU A 27 13.95 2.12 15.08
C LEU A 27 13.37 1.64 16.41
N VAL A 28 12.54 0.59 16.36
CA VAL A 28 11.93 -0.05 17.55
C VAL A 28 12.88 -1.07 18.17
N GLU A 29 13.66 -1.79 17.34
CA GLU A 29 14.59 -2.85 17.76
C GLU A 29 15.95 -2.32 18.26
N GLY A 30 16.30 -1.06 17.95
CA GLY A 30 17.51 -0.39 18.44
C GLY A 30 18.73 -0.50 17.51
N SER A 31 19.88 0.05 17.94
CA SER A 31 21.06 0.32 17.08
C SER A 31 21.69 -0.93 16.41
N ALA A 32 21.49 -2.13 16.97
CA ALA A 32 21.95 -3.38 16.38
C ALA A 32 21.16 -3.81 15.12
N ALA A 33 19.93 -3.34 14.95
CA ALA A 33 19.09 -3.56 13.76
C ALA A 33 19.34 -2.50 12.68
N ALA A 34 19.67 -1.26 13.07
CA ALA A 34 19.94 -0.15 12.16
C ALA A 34 21.11 -0.43 11.18
N ALA A 35 22.13 -1.19 11.61
CA ALA A 35 23.25 -1.60 10.75
C ALA A 35 22.83 -2.57 9.62
N ARG A 36 21.71 -3.28 9.77
CA ARG A 36 21.13 -4.15 8.72
C ARG A 36 20.13 -3.42 7.83
N ALA A 37 19.61 -2.27 8.25
CA ALA A 37 18.59 -1.53 7.51
C ALA A 37 19.08 -1.08 6.11
N GLY A 38 20.38 -0.80 5.97
CA GLY A 38 20.99 -0.45 4.68
C GLY A 38 20.93 -1.54 3.60
N SER A 39 20.77 -2.82 3.98
CA SER A 39 20.62 -3.95 3.04
C SER A 39 19.17 -4.36 2.79
N VAL A 40 18.20 -3.70 3.42
CA VAL A 40 16.76 -4.00 3.31
C VAL A 40 16.11 -3.23 2.15
N LEU A 41 16.74 -2.15 1.69
CA LEU A 41 16.25 -1.43 0.52
C LEU A 41 16.33 -2.35 -0.70
N PRO A 42 15.22 -2.53 -1.45
CA PRO A 42 15.26 -3.32 -2.66
C PRO A 42 16.22 -2.65 -3.64
N ALA A 43 17.33 -3.34 -3.90
CA ALA A 43 18.36 -2.90 -4.81
C ALA A 43 17.98 -3.24 -6.26
N GLY A 44 18.39 -2.37 -7.19
CA GLY A 44 18.14 -2.54 -8.62
C GLY A 44 17.14 -1.54 -9.19
N GLU A 45 16.92 -1.68 -10.50
CA GLU A 45 16.04 -0.83 -11.27
C GLU A 45 14.80 -1.61 -11.72
N ALA A 46 13.63 -1.07 -11.40
CA ALA A 46 12.38 -1.42 -12.01
C ALA A 46 12.36 -0.90 -13.46
N PHE A 47 12.08 -1.83 -14.38
CA PHE A 47 11.94 -1.53 -15.82
C PHE A 47 13.16 -0.85 -16.45
N GLY A 48 14.36 -1.00 -15.85
CA GLY A 48 15.63 -0.46 -16.36
C GLY A 48 15.76 1.07 -16.35
N VAL A 49 14.89 1.78 -15.63
CA VAL A 49 14.88 3.26 -15.59
C VAL A 49 14.61 3.81 -14.18
N LEU A 50 13.82 3.10 -13.38
CA LEU A 50 13.36 3.60 -12.09
C LEU A 50 13.93 2.75 -10.95
N PRO A 51 14.57 3.34 -9.95
CA PRO A 51 15.02 2.55 -8.81
C PRO A 51 13.82 1.92 -8.08
N VAL A 52 13.92 0.64 -7.72
CA VAL A 52 12.82 -0.12 -7.09
C VAL A 52 12.37 0.53 -5.77
N TRP A 53 13.32 1.09 -4.99
CA TRP A 53 13.00 1.80 -3.75
C TRP A 53 12.11 3.04 -3.96
N ALA A 54 12.18 3.70 -5.12
CA ALA A 54 11.33 4.86 -5.42
C ALA A 54 9.87 4.46 -5.65
N LEU A 55 9.62 3.32 -6.31
CA LEU A 55 8.26 2.76 -6.43
C LEU A 55 7.70 2.41 -5.06
N TRP A 56 8.53 1.88 -4.17
CA TRP A 56 8.11 1.49 -2.83
C TRP A 56 7.76 2.69 -1.95
N VAL A 57 8.65 3.69 -1.87
CA VAL A 57 8.38 4.95 -1.15
C VAL A 57 7.21 5.69 -1.77
N GLY A 58 7.11 5.71 -3.10
CA GLY A 58 5.99 6.28 -3.83
C GLY A 58 4.64 5.63 -3.48
N ALA A 59 4.59 4.30 -3.43
CA ALA A 59 3.39 3.56 -3.04
C ALA A 59 2.97 3.89 -1.60
N ILE A 60 3.91 3.87 -0.66
CA ILE A 60 3.65 4.23 0.75
C ILE A 60 3.09 5.65 0.85
N GLY A 61 3.78 6.62 0.24
CA GLY A 61 3.37 8.03 0.25
C GLY A 61 1.98 8.23 -0.34
N LEU A 62 1.69 7.59 -1.48
CA LEU A 62 0.39 7.70 -2.13
C LEU A 62 -0.74 7.07 -1.31
N TYR A 63 -0.51 5.94 -0.64
CA TYR A 63 -1.51 5.36 0.25
C TYR A 63 -1.78 6.22 1.49
N VAL A 64 -0.74 6.80 2.10
CA VAL A 64 -0.90 7.74 3.22
C VAL A 64 -1.68 8.97 2.78
N ILE A 65 -1.30 9.58 1.65
CA ILE A 65 -2.02 10.73 1.08
C ILE A 65 -3.48 10.35 0.79
N ALA A 66 -3.72 9.19 0.18
CA ALA A 66 -5.07 8.72 -0.12
C ALA A 66 -5.91 8.56 1.15
N ALA A 67 -5.34 8.00 2.22
CA ALA A 67 -6.03 7.85 3.49
C ALA A 67 -6.35 9.20 4.14
N LEU A 68 -5.39 10.13 4.20
CA LEU A 68 -5.61 11.48 4.73
C LEU A 68 -6.68 12.24 3.94
N MET A 69 -6.61 12.15 2.60
CA MET A 69 -7.62 12.71 1.70
C MET A 69 -8.99 12.08 1.95
N LEU A 70 -9.07 10.77 2.15
CA LEU A 70 -10.33 10.10 2.45
C LEU A 70 -10.89 10.56 3.81
N GLY A 71 -10.05 10.68 4.84
CA GLY A 71 -10.41 11.19 6.16
C GLY A 71 -10.95 12.62 6.12
N ALA A 72 -10.29 13.50 5.36
CA ALA A 72 -10.71 14.88 5.10
C ALA A 72 -12.00 14.98 4.26
N GLY A 73 -12.47 13.86 3.69
CA GLY A 73 -13.63 13.84 2.82
C GLY A 73 -13.34 14.38 1.41
N ASN A 74 -12.11 14.26 0.93
CA ASN A 74 -11.73 14.62 -0.42
C ASN A 74 -12.08 13.51 -1.41
N THR A 75 -12.74 13.86 -2.50
CA THR A 75 -13.19 12.92 -3.54
C THR A 75 -12.04 12.42 -4.42
N ARG A 76 -10.92 13.16 -4.45
CA ARG A 76 -9.69 12.77 -5.14
C ARG A 76 -8.90 11.66 -4.41
N ALA A 77 -9.35 11.23 -3.22
CA ALA A 77 -8.74 10.12 -2.49
C ALA A 77 -8.69 8.82 -3.31
N ALA A 78 -9.72 8.54 -4.10
CA ALA A 78 -9.74 7.38 -4.98
C ALA A 78 -8.63 7.42 -6.04
N ILE A 79 -8.34 8.61 -6.61
CA ILE A 79 -7.27 8.79 -7.59
C ILE A 79 -5.92 8.50 -6.95
N ALA A 80 -5.64 9.14 -5.81
CA ALA A 80 -4.40 8.90 -5.06
C ALA A 80 -4.24 7.42 -4.67
N TYR A 81 -5.33 6.77 -4.25
CA TYR A 81 -5.33 5.34 -3.92
C TYR A 81 -4.96 4.47 -5.13
N PHE A 82 -5.61 4.68 -6.28
CA PHE A 82 -5.33 3.88 -7.47
C PHE A 82 -3.93 4.13 -8.04
N LEU A 83 -3.39 5.36 -7.91
CA LEU A 83 -1.98 5.61 -8.23
C LEU A 83 -1.04 4.83 -7.29
N GLY A 84 -1.32 4.82 -5.97
CA GLY A 84 -0.55 4.04 -5.00
C GLY A 84 -0.62 2.54 -5.29
N PHE A 85 -1.81 2.04 -5.62
CA PHE A 85 -2.03 0.66 -6.03
C PHE A 85 -1.28 0.30 -7.32
N ALA A 86 -1.30 1.17 -8.33
CA ALA A 86 -0.54 0.93 -9.56
C ALA A 86 0.96 0.87 -9.31
N ALA A 87 1.49 1.75 -8.45
CA ALA A 87 2.89 1.72 -8.03
C ALA A 87 3.24 0.42 -7.28
N ASP A 88 2.35 -0.07 -6.41
CA ASP A 88 2.50 -1.34 -5.67
C ASP A 88 2.47 -2.57 -6.60
N VAL A 89 1.55 -2.59 -7.58
CA VAL A 89 1.53 -3.61 -8.64
C VAL A 89 2.83 -3.60 -9.44
N ALA A 90 3.27 -2.41 -9.87
CA ALA A 90 4.51 -2.26 -10.62
C ALA A 90 5.75 -2.69 -9.82
N LEU A 91 5.77 -2.38 -8.52
CA LEU A 91 6.80 -2.82 -7.58
C LEU A 91 6.87 -4.35 -7.51
N ARG A 92 5.72 -5.00 -7.28
CA ARG A 92 5.63 -6.47 -7.20
C ARG A 92 5.99 -7.15 -8.51
N LEU A 93 5.61 -6.55 -9.64
CA LEU A 93 5.96 -7.04 -10.96
C LEU A 93 7.47 -6.93 -11.23
N ALA A 94 8.07 -5.79 -10.88
CA ALA A 94 9.51 -5.58 -10.99
C ALA A 94 10.32 -6.58 -10.14
N MET A 95 9.82 -6.92 -8.95
CA MET A 95 10.45 -7.91 -8.06
C MET A 95 10.31 -9.35 -8.58
N ASN A 96 9.15 -9.72 -9.16
CA ASN A 96 8.94 -11.06 -9.72
C ASN A 96 9.76 -11.30 -11.01
N GLY A 97 10.03 -10.26 -11.81
CA GLY A 97 10.76 -10.38 -13.08
C GLY A 97 12.27 -10.62 -12.97
N GLN A 98 12.88 -10.42 -11.79
CA GLN A 98 14.33 -10.53 -11.58
C GLN A 98 14.83 -11.96 -11.29
N GLY A 99 13.99 -12.98 -11.42
CA GLY A 99 14.45 -14.36 -11.68
C GLY A 99 15.41 -14.99 -10.68
N GLU A 100 15.23 -14.80 -9.36
CA GLU A 100 15.69 -15.71 -8.29
C GLU A 100 15.19 -15.19 -6.92
N VAL A 101 13.88 -15.07 -6.82
CA VAL A 101 13.22 -14.37 -5.72
C VAL A 101 12.07 -15.21 -5.16
N SER A 102 11.94 -16.51 -5.45
CA SER A 102 11.00 -17.34 -4.66
C SER A 102 11.37 -17.42 -3.17
N ALA A 103 12.60 -17.05 -2.79
CA ALA A 103 13.02 -16.83 -1.39
C ALA A 103 12.91 -15.35 -0.92
N ARG A 104 12.61 -14.40 -1.82
CA ARG A 104 12.61 -12.93 -1.59
C ARG A 104 11.31 -12.22 -2.01
N SER A 105 10.37 -12.90 -2.68
CA SER A 105 8.99 -12.45 -2.99
C SER A 105 8.16 -12.34 -1.71
N ALA A 106 8.75 -12.77 -0.60
CA ALA A 106 8.44 -12.29 0.74
C ALA A 106 8.87 -10.82 0.91
N GLY A 107 8.15 -9.87 0.28
CA GLY A 107 8.08 -8.55 0.91
C GLY A 107 7.54 -8.74 2.34
N PRO A 108 8.09 -8.05 3.35
CA PRO A 108 8.18 -8.33 4.81
C PRO A 108 7.50 -9.56 5.49
N THR A 109 7.09 -10.60 4.77
CA THR A 109 6.32 -11.76 5.24
C THR A 109 7.20 -12.85 5.86
N THR A 110 8.48 -12.57 6.12
CA THR A 110 9.31 -13.41 6.98
C THR A 110 9.05 -13.19 8.47
N MET A 111 8.10 -12.32 8.84
CA MET A 111 7.33 -12.61 10.05
C MET A 111 6.37 -13.76 9.74
N ALA A 112 6.89 -14.98 9.83
CA ALA A 112 6.18 -16.25 9.91
C ALA A 112 4.82 -16.27 9.20
N ALA A 113 4.80 -16.28 7.86
CA ALA A 113 3.62 -16.78 7.17
C ALA A 113 3.40 -18.23 7.67
N PRO A 114 2.28 -18.54 8.35
CA PRO A 114 2.05 -19.90 8.84
C PRO A 114 2.10 -20.86 7.64
N GLU A 115 2.67 -22.05 7.82
CA GLU A 115 2.89 -23.06 6.75
C GLU A 115 1.62 -23.32 5.91
N VAL A 116 0.45 -23.12 6.51
CA VAL A 116 -0.88 -23.13 5.89
C VAL A 116 -1.00 -22.22 4.66
N VAL A 117 -0.31 -21.07 4.63
CA VAL A 117 -0.35 -20.10 3.52
C VAL A 117 0.54 -20.54 2.35
N GLN A 118 1.55 -21.39 2.60
CA GLN A 118 2.44 -21.92 1.55
C GLN A 118 1.80 -23.07 0.76
N GLY A 119 0.76 -23.71 1.29
CA GLY A 119 0.00 -24.78 0.62
C GLY A 119 -1.20 -24.30 -0.21
N LEU A 120 -1.40 -22.99 -0.37
CA LEU A 120 -2.53 -22.45 -1.13
C LEU A 120 -2.35 -22.66 -2.64
N PRO A 121 -3.42 -23.00 -3.38
CA PRO A 121 -3.35 -23.20 -4.83
C PRO A 121 -3.12 -21.89 -5.62
N VAL A 122 -3.15 -20.74 -4.95
CA VAL A 122 -2.93 -19.40 -5.54
C VAL A 122 -1.81 -18.72 -4.77
N GLU A 123 -0.85 -18.12 -5.47
CA GLU A 123 0.26 -17.43 -4.80
C GLU A 123 -0.26 -16.30 -3.90
N PRO A 124 0.26 -16.13 -2.68
CA PRO A 124 -0.22 -15.14 -1.71
C PRO A 124 -0.23 -13.70 -2.24
N VAL A 125 0.66 -13.37 -3.17
CA VAL A 125 0.75 -12.04 -3.80
C VAL A 125 -0.55 -11.65 -4.51
N TRP A 126 -1.17 -12.59 -5.24
CA TRP A 126 -2.42 -12.33 -5.96
C TRP A 126 -3.61 -12.15 -5.03
N ILE A 127 -3.60 -12.84 -3.89
CA ILE A 127 -4.62 -12.68 -2.85
C ILE A 127 -4.55 -11.28 -2.26
N VAL A 128 -3.34 -10.80 -1.94
CA VAL A 128 -3.13 -9.43 -1.43
C VAL A 128 -3.56 -8.40 -2.47
N LEU A 129 -3.16 -8.56 -3.73
CA LEU A 129 -3.58 -7.65 -4.82
C LEU A 129 -5.10 -7.62 -5.00
N GLY A 130 -5.77 -8.77 -4.94
CA GLY A 130 -7.22 -8.87 -5.01
C GLY A 130 -7.90 -8.15 -3.84
N ALA A 131 -7.40 -8.36 -2.62
CA ALA A 131 -7.92 -7.68 -1.42
C ALA A 131 -7.75 -6.15 -1.51
N LEU A 132 -6.59 -5.67 -1.97
CA LEU A 132 -6.34 -4.24 -2.18
C LEU A 132 -7.22 -3.67 -3.28
N PHE A 133 -7.43 -4.41 -4.37
CA PHE A 133 -8.35 -3.97 -5.41
C PHE A 133 -9.77 -3.74 -4.85
N LEU A 134 -10.28 -4.68 -4.05
CA LEU A 134 -11.57 -4.54 -3.36
C LEU A 134 -11.58 -3.36 -2.38
N LEU A 135 -10.47 -3.12 -1.67
CA LEU A 135 -10.31 -1.96 -0.82
C LEU A 135 -10.37 -0.65 -1.64
N GLY A 136 -9.76 -0.61 -2.83
CA GLY A 136 -9.88 0.51 -3.76
C GLY A 136 -11.30 0.78 -4.23
N VAL A 137 -12.07 -0.27 -4.49
CA VAL A 137 -13.50 -0.15 -4.78
C VAL A 137 -14.25 0.49 -3.61
N LEU A 138 -13.95 0.08 -2.37
CA LEU A 138 -14.52 0.70 -1.16
C LEU A 138 -14.15 2.18 -1.03
N VAL A 139 -12.88 2.54 -1.28
CA VAL A 139 -12.42 3.95 -1.32
C VAL A 139 -13.22 4.73 -2.37
N MET A 140 -13.37 4.20 -3.58
CA MET A 140 -14.13 4.83 -4.67
C MET A 140 -15.61 5.05 -4.30
N ILE A 141 -16.26 4.06 -3.68
CA ILE A 141 -17.65 4.17 -3.22
C ILE A 141 -17.76 5.25 -2.14
N ALA A 142 -16.85 5.25 -1.16
CA ALA A 142 -16.81 6.24 -0.10
C ALA A 142 -16.58 7.67 -0.66
N SER A 143 -15.67 7.83 -1.61
CA SER A 143 -15.39 9.09 -2.30
C SER A 143 -16.58 9.60 -3.12
N ARG A 144 -17.25 8.71 -3.90
CA ARG A 144 -18.42 9.10 -4.71
C ARG A 144 -19.59 9.59 -3.87
N ARG A 145 -19.82 8.98 -2.71
CA ARG A 145 -20.92 9.38 -1.80
C ARG A 145 -20.71 10.77 -1.20
N ILE A 146 -19.47 11.27 -1.13
CA ILE A 146 -19.19 12.63 -0.65
C ILE A 146 -19.64 13.68 -1.66
N ARG A 147 -19.42 13.47 -2.97
CA ARG A 147 -19.91 14.40 -4.00
C ARG A 147 -21.42 14.59 -3.96
N ARG A 148 -22.17 13.53 -3.71
CA ARG A 148 -23.65 13.60 -3.65
C ARG A 148 -24.18 14.43 -2.48
N LYS A 149 -23.38 14.69 -1.43
CA LYS A 149 -23.78 15.54 -0.30
C LYS A 149 -23.52 17.03 -0.51
N ARG A 150 -22.69 17.41 -1.49
CA ARG A 150 -22.53 18.80 -1.88
C ARG A 150 -23.64 19.12 -2.88
N THR A 151 -24.78 19.59 -2.36
CA THR A 151 -25.85 20.17 -3.18
C THR A 151 -25.27 21.32 -4.00
N ALA A 152 -25.46 21.28 -5.32
CA ALA A 152 -25.16 22.42 -6.17
C ALA A 152 -26.08 23.58 -5.77
N GLY A 153 -25.52 24.69 -5.29
CA GLY A 153 -26.29 25.89 -4.96
C GLY A 153 -26.07 26.53 -3.58
N GLN A 154 -25.29 25.94 -2.65
CA GLN A 154 -24.90 26.67 -1.44
C GLN A 154 -23.69 27.59 -1.72
N LEU A 155 -23.98 28.77 -2.26
CA LEU A 155 -23.16 29.96 -2.01
C LEU A 155 -23.50 30.43 -0.59
N ASN A 156 -22.65 30.14 0.38
CA ASN A 156 -22.73 30.82 1.68
C ASN A 156 -22.19 32.23 1.48
N PHE A 157 -23.08 33.21 1.63
CA PHE A 157 -22.73 34.58 2.01
C PHE A 157 -22.21 34.60 3.45
#